data_AF-A0A7S0MCZ1-F1
#
_entry.id   AF-A0A7S0MCZ1-F1
#
_cell.length_a   1.000
_cell.length_b   1.000
_cell.length_c   1.000
_cell.angle_alpha   90.00
_cell.angle_beta   90.00
_cell.angle_gamma   90.00
#
_symmetry.space_group_name_H-M   'P 1'
#
loop_
_entity.id
_entity.type
_entity.pdbx_description
1 polymer ?
#
loop_
_entity_poly.entity_id
_entity_poly.type
_entity_poly.pdbx_seq_one_letter_code
_entity_poly.pdbx_strand_id
1 'polypeptide(L)'
;MLGLDSILAPGNTLLFKAKFTSFNGLAKADSSQSIVVLQPLSPILLSLSISGPNTVGQCDTATLLAEVTLQQAIFSWGCLNDKQLNSVLKLQTFGSVLTVKSTYLTPGKRYQITAEAHTPFGLFSDTVVHILTLSASNIPLLTIFLPPPPHFRSRMVQFSSEAELSMCTGVQENAAMIWTLVEFNSTESADYAVVLARSLGSFFQIPAELLKANQDYKIFSTIIGSGLQQFVQAEIRFHTSSEPISANIAGGNR
;
A
#
# COMPACT_ATOMS: atom_id res chain seq x y z
N MET A 1 -10.03 23.04 43.95
CA MET A 1 -9.41 22.62 42.66
C MET A 1 -9.18 21.13 42.75
N LEU A 2 -9.75 20.37 41.83
CA LEU A 2 -9.32 19.00 41.58
C LEU A 2 -8.00 19.11 40.80
N GLY A 3 -6.92 18.51 41.31
CA GLY A 3 -5.60 18.52 40.66
C GLY A 3 -5.61 17.68 39.39
N LEU A 4 -4.62 17.90 38.50
CA LEU A 4 -4.53 17.23 37.19
C LEU A 4 -4.53 15.69 37.28
N ASP A 5 -4.24 15.12 38.45
CA ASP A 5 -4.15 13.67 38.69
C ASP A 5 -5.28 13.11 39.59
N SER A 6 -6.34 13.88 39.83
CA SER A 6 -7.45 13.42 40.69
C SER A 6 -8.48 12.60 39.91
N ILE A 7 -8.54 11.30 40.20
CA ILE A 7 -9.54 10.36 39.64
C ILE A 7 -10.84 10.49 40.43
N LEU A 8 -11.92 10.86 39.76
CA LEU A 8 -13.26 10.93 40.35
C LEU A 8 -13.94 9.56 40.25
N ALA A 9 -14.00 8.80 41.34
CA ALA A 9 -14.66 7.51 41.39
C ALA A 9 -16.08 7.61 42.01
N PRO A 10 -17.01 6.70 41.66
CA PRO A 10 -18.29 6.57 42.38
C PRO A 10 -18.08 6.37 43.88
N GLY A 11 -18.90 7.03 44.70
CA GLY A 11 -18.76 7.04 46.16
C GLY A 11 -17.85 8.15 46.70
N ASN A 12 -17.04 8.80 45.85
CA ASN A 12 -16.30 9.99 46.27
C ASN A 12 -17.26 11.12 46.61
N THR A 13 -16.98 11.84 47.69
CA THR A 13 -17.76 13.02 48.09
C THR A 13 -17.07 14.28 47.57
N LEU A 14 -17.76 15.03 46.71
CA LEU A 14 -17.32 16.35 46.29
C LEU A 14 -17.82 17.38 47.29
N LEU A 15 -16.89 18.09 47.92
CA LEU A 15 -17.18 19.17 48.85
C LEU A 15 -16.96 20.51 48.18
N PHE A 16 -18.04 21.26 47.98
CA PHE A 16 -17.98 22.63 47.48
C PHE A 16 -18.06 23.58 48.67
N LYS A 17 -16.97 24.33 48.89
CA LYS A 17 -16.94 25.44 49.85
C LYS A 17 -16.94 26.75 49.08
N ALA A 18 -18.08 27.42 49.06
CA ALA A 18 -18.14 28.81 48.62
C ALA A 18 -18.02 29.71 49.85
N LYS A 19 -17.04 30.61 49.85
CA LYS A 19 -16.91 31.63 50.90
C LYS A 19 -17.45 32.93 50.35
N PHE A 20 -18.70 33.25 50.68
CA PHE A 20 -19.27 34.56 50.41
C PHE A 20 -19.05 35.45 51.63
N THR A 21 -18.25 36.50 51.46
CA THR A 21 -18.12 37.59 52.42
C THR A 21 -18.79 38.81 51.83
N SER A 22 -19.81 39.37 52.50
CA SER A 22 -20.34 40.68 52.11
C SER A 22 -19.24 41.75 52.21
N PHE A 23 -19.33 42.81 51.39
CA PHE A 23 -18.34 43.89 51.31
C PHE A 23 -18.02 44.53 52.68
N ASN A 24 -18.96 44.45 53.61
CA ASN A 24 -18.94 44.99 54.96
C ASN A 24 -18.65 43.92 56.03
N GLY A 25 -18.33 42.67 55.66
CA GLY A 25 -17.83 41.63 56.57
C GLY A 25 -18.85 41.04 57.55
N LEU A 26 -20.11 41.49 57.52
CA LEU A 26 -21.13 41.18 58.52
C LEU A 26 -21.95 39.91 58.22
N ALA A 27 -21.89 39.37 57.01
CA ALA A 27 -22.55 38.10 56.66
C ALA A 27 -21.52 37.12 56.09
N LYS A 28 -21.36 36.00 56.80
CA LYS A 28 -20.57 34.85 56.37
C LYS A 28 -21.53 33.68 56.14
N ALA A 29 -21.90 33.44 54.89
CA ALA A 29 -22.57 32.19 54.53
C ALA A 29 -21.47 31.13 54.37
N ASP A 30 -21.41 30.20 55.33
CA ASP A 30 -20.53 29.03 55.31
C ASP A 30 -21.40 27.79 55.03
N SER A 31 -21.99 27.74 53.84
CA SER A 31 -22.74 26.56 53.40
C SER A 31 -21.81 25.68 52.57
N SER A 32 -21.22 24.67 53.23
CA SER A 32 -20.59 23.58 52.51
C SER A 32 -21.68 22.73 51.88
N GLN A 33 -21.67 22.63 50.56
CA GLN A 33 -22.50 21.66 49.84
C GLN A 33 -21.65 20.42 49.57
N SER A 34 -22.16 19.26 49.97
CA SER A 34 -21.57 17.97 49.63
C SER A 34 -22.47 17.22 48.67
N ILE A 35 -21.91 16.74 47.57
CA ILE A 35 -22.59 15.82 46.66
C ILE A 35 -21.78 14.54 46.58
N VAL A 36 -22.45 13.40 46.67
CA VAL A 36 -21.83 12.10 46.47
C VAL A 36 -21.88 11.78 44.99
N VAL A 37 -20.74 11.39 44.41
CA VAL A 37 -20.68 10.93 43.03
C VAL A 37 -21.40 9.59 42.95
N LEU A 38 -22.57 9.58 42.31
CA LEU A 38 -23.38 8.38 42.16
C LEU A 38 -22.79 7.47 41.07
N GLN A 39 -22.94 6.16 41.27
CA GLN A 39 -22.64 5.19 40.23
C GLN A 39 -23.70 5.29 39.13
N PRO A 40 -23.31 5.28 37.84
CA PRO A 40 -24.27 5.27 36.75
C PRO A 40 -25.16 4.02 36.81
N LEU A 41 -26.44 4.18 36.49
CA LEU A 41 -27.48 3.14 36.54
C LEU A 41 -27.18 1.94 35.63
N SER A 42 -26.35 2.12 34.60
CA SER A 42 -25.85 1.06 33.72
C SER A 42 -24.35 1.22 33.53
N PRO A 43 -23.57 0.12 33.50
CA PRO A 43 -22.16 0.19 33.13
C PRO A 43 -22.03 0.73 31.70
N ILE A 44 -21.41 1.89 31.55
CA ILE A 44 -21.10 2.44 30.23
C ILE A 44 -19.86 1.70 29.73
N LEU A 45 -20.06 0.81 28.75
CA LEU A 45 -18.96 0.12 28.07
C LEU A 45 -18.40 1.01 26.95
N LEU A 46 -17.09 1.25 26.98
CA LEU A 46 -16.39 1.83 25.84
C LEU A 46 -16.16 0.73 24.80
N SER A 47 -16.87 0.81 23.69
CA SER A 47 -16.58 -0.04 22.53
C SER A 47 -15.62 0.71 21.62
N LEU A 48 -14.47 0.12 21.36
CA LEU A 48 -13.45 0.62 20.44
C LEU A 48 -13.48 -0.21 19.16
N SER A 49 -13.24 0.42 18.02
CA SER A 49 -13.00 -0.26 16.75
C SER A 49 -11.86 0.42 16.00
N ILE A 50 -11.13 -0.35 15.18
CA ILE A 50 -10.05 0.15 14.34
C ILE A 50 -10.42 -0.13 12.89
N SER A 51 -10.23 0.88 12.03
CA SER A 51 -10.39 0.77 10.59
C SER A 51 -9.13 1.24 9.87
N GLY A 52 -8.85 0.66 8.70
CA GLY A 52 -7.70 1.00 7.88
C GLY A 52 -7.23 -0.16 7.01
N PRO A 53 -6.14 0.02 6.25
CA PRO A 53 -5.62 -1.03 5.38
C PRO A 53 -5.04 -2.20 6.19
N ASN A 54 -5.28 -3.43 5.73
CA ASN A 54 -4.64 -4.64 6.28
C ASN A 54 -3.27 -4.92 5.65
N THR A 55 -3.01 -4.32 4.49
CA THR A 55 -1.77 -4.46 3.73
C THR A 55 -1.36 -3.11 3.18
N VAL A 56 -0.06 -2.81 3.23
CA VAL A 56 0.53 -1.63 2.61
C VAL A 56 1.74 -2.02 1.76
N GLY A 57 1.98 -1.29 0.68
CA GLY A 57 3.20 -1.41 -0.11
C GLY A 57 4.43 -0.86 0.63
N GLN A 58 5.62 -1.14 0.11
CA GLN A 58 6.89 -0.62 0.65
C GLN A 58 6.99 0.92 0.63
N CYS A 59 6.08 1.54 -0.11
CA CYS A 59 5.96 2.97 -0.35
C CYS A 59 4.84 3.66 0.41
N ASP A 60 3.87 2.88 0.84
CA ASP A 60 2.62 3.44 1.30
C ASP A 60 2.74 3.81 2.77
N THR A 61 1.82 4.67 3.19
CA THR A 61 1.62 4.96 4.60
C THR A 61 0.28 4.34 5.01
N ALA A 62 0.30 3.55 6.08
CA ALA A 62 -0.92 3.01 6.65
C ALA A 62 -1.54 4.08 7.56
N THR A 63 -2.76 4.51 7.25
CA THR A 63 -3.54 5.37 8.14
C THR A 63 -4.62 4.52 8.80
N LEU A 64 -4.54 4.38 10.12
CA LEU A 64 -5.50 3.66 10.94
C LEU A 64 -6.34 4.66 11.73
N LEU A 65 -7.64 4.43 11.78
CA LEU A 65 -8.60 5.25 12.53
C LEU A 65 -9.23 4.40 13.63
N ALA A 66 -9.12 4.88 14.87
CA ALA A 66 -9.79 4.32 16.02
C ALA A 66 -11.07 5.11 16.33
N GLU A 67 -12.19 4.41 16.44
CA GLU A 67 -13.49 4.99 16.75
C GLU A 67 -14.04 4.41 18.05
N VAL A 68 -14.59 5.28 18.89
CA VAL A 68 -15.17 4.92 20.19
C VAL A 68 -16.62 5.40 20.28
N THR A 69 -17.44 4.71 21.07
CA THR A 69 -18.85 5.07 21.31
C THR A 69 -19.06 6.36 22.11
N LEU A 70 -18.05 6.85 22.83
CA LEU A 70 -18.14 8.04 23.68
C LEU A 70 -17.30 9.21 23.15
N GLN A 71 -17.86 10.41 23.23
CA GLN A 71 -17.11 11.62 22.94
C GLN A 71 -16.05 11.88 24.03
N GLN A 72 -14.90 12.48 23.66
CA GLN A 72 -13.78 12.84 24.55
C GLN A 72 -12.91 11.67 25.08
N ALA A 73 -12.80 10.57 24.35
CA ALA A 73 -11.81 9.54 24.68
C ALA A 73 -10.38 9.96 24.29
N ILE A 74 -9.43 9.51 25.10
CA ILE A 74 -8.00 9.55 24.84
C ILE A 74 -7.58 8.18 24.33
N PHE A 75 -6.78 8.17 23.26
CA PHE A 75 -6.36 6.94 22.59
C PHE A 75 -4.89 6.69 22.85
N SER A 76 -4.54 5.41 22.98
CA SER A 76 -3.18 4.93 23.05
C SER A 76 -2.99 3.83 22.00
N TRP A 77 -1.83 3.85 21.34
CA TRP A 77 -1.49 2.90 20.30
C TRP A 77 -0.24 2.10 20.68
N GLY A 78 -0.13 0.88 20.15
CA GLY A 78 0.99 0.00 20.40
C GLY A 78 1.14 -1.11 19.37
N CYS A 79 2.11 -1.99 19.60
CA CYS A 79 2.31 -3.20 18.80
C CYS A 79 2.71 -4.36 19.72
N LEU A 80 2.03 -5.50 19.58
CA LEU A 80 2.27 -6.67 20.45
C LEU A 80 3.52 -7.46 20.05
N ASN A 81 3.73 -7.63 18.75
CA ASN A 81 4.70 -8.58 18.21
C ASN A 81 5.97 -7.93 17.65
N ASP A 82 6.16 -6.62 17.86
CA ASP A 82 7.37 -5.90 17.48
C ASP A 82 7.71 -4.79 18.50
N LYS A 83 8.81 -4.96 19.25
CA LYS A 83 9.22 -4.02 20.31
C LYS A 83 9.69 -2.67 19.76
N GLN A 84 10.34 -2.65 18.61
CA GLN A 84 10.87 -1.43 18.01
C GLN A 84 9.71 -0.58 17.52
N LEU A 85 8.78 -1.18 16.77
CA LEU A 85 7.56 -0.50 16.33
C LEU A 85 6.73 -0.04 17.54
N ASN A 86 6.54 -0.89 18.55
CA ASN A 86 5.81 -0.51 19.76
C ASN A 86 6.37 0.75 20.44
N SER A 87 7.70 0.86 20.49
CA SER A 87 8.37 2.03 21.08
C SER A 87 8.14 3.30 20.25
N VAL A 88 8.14 3.19 18.92
CA VAL A 88 7.85 4.30 18.00
C VAL A 88 6.39 4.75 18.13
N LEU A 89 5.44 3.79 18.12
CA LEU A 89 4.01 4.09 18.20
C LEU A 89 3.64 4.81 19.50
N LYS A 90 4.19 4.37 20.64
CA LYS A 90 3.97 5.00 21.95
C LYS A 90 4.47 6.44 22.05
N LEU A 91 5.49 6.82 21.27
CA LEU A 91 6.03 8.18 21.26
C LEU A 91 5.25 9.12 20.33
N GLN A 92 4.57 8.58 19.32
CA GLN A 92 4.03 9.35 18.21
C GLN A 92 2.54 9.68 18.30
N THR A 93 1.78 9.13 19.25
CA THR A 93 0.32 9.25 19.19
C THR A 93 -0.35 9.69 20.48
N PHE A 94 -0.97 10.86 20.40
CA PHE A 94 -2.15 11.26 21.17
C PHE A 94 -3.26 11.53 20.14
N GLY A 95 -4.26 10.64 20.03
CA GLY A 95 -5.40 10.86 19.13
C GLY A 95 -5.94 9.61 18.44
N SER A 96 -7.12 9.75 17.82
CA SER A 96 -7.86 8.68 17.15
C SER A 96 -7.25 8.22 15.82
N VAL A 97 -6.26 8.94 15.28
CA VAL A 97 -5.62 8.59 14.01
C VAL A 97 -4.17 8.19 14.25
N LEU A 98 -3.78 7.03 13.74
CA LEU A 98 -2.41 6.56 13.71
C LEU A 98 -1.92 6.46 12.27
N THR A 99 -0.76 7.08 12.02
CA THR A 99 -0.10 7.03 10.71
C THR A 99 1.19 6.22 10.83
N VAL A 100 1.24 5.05 10.20
CA VAL A 100 2.40 4.16 10.20
C VAL A 100 3.08 4.21 8.84
N LYS A 101 4.31 4.75 8.79
CA LYS A 101 5.13 4.75 7.58
C LYS A 101 5.70 3.36 7.33
N SER A 102 5.77 2.94 6.07
CA SER A 102 6.40 1.68 5.65
C SER A 102 7.85 1.54 6.12
N THR A 103 8.58 2.64 6.30
CA THR A 103 9.96 2.68 6.81
C THR A 103 10.11 2.14 8.25
N TYR A 104 9.03 2.06 9.00
CA TYR A 104 9.02 1.45 10.34
C TYR A 104 8.71 -0.05 10.32
N LEU A 105 8.44 -0.60 9.14
CA LEU A 105 7.99 -1.98 8.94
C LEU A 105 9.03 -2.79 8.15
N THR A 106 8.99 -4.10 8.34
CA THR A 106 9.86 -5.09 7.70
C THR A 106 9.05 -5.81 6.62
N PRO A 107 9.54 -5.90 5.37
CA PRO A 107 8.81 -6.56 4.28
C PRO A 107 8.40 -7.98 4.62
N GLY A 108 7.16 -8.35 4.29
CA GLY A 108 6.59 -9.68 4.54
C GLY A 108 6.23 -9.96 6.00
N LYS A 109 6.50 -9.04 6.92
CA LYS A 109 6.16 -9.19 8.33
C LYS A 109 4.72 -8.71 8.59
N ARG A 110 4.01 -9.47 9.42
CA ARG A 110 2.69 -9.12 9.96
C ARG A 110 2.86 -8.45 11.31
N TYR A 111 2.15 -7.35 11.53
CA TYR A 111 2.17 -6.55 12.74
C TYR A 111 0.79 -6.57 13.40
N GLN A 112 0.78 -6.75 14.72
CA GLN A 112 -0.42 -6.71 15.55
C GLN A 112 -0.48 -5.33 16.22
N ILE A 113 -1.06 -4.38 15.50
CA ILE A 113 -1.23 -3.01 15.99
C ILE A 113 -2.37 -2.99 16.99
N THR A 114 -2.13 -2.45 18.18
CA THR A 114 -3.13 -2.35 19.23
C THR A 114 -3.60 -0.93 19.41
N ALA A 115 -4.88 -0.75 19.70
CA ALA A 115 -5.42 0.49 20.22
C ALA A 115 -6.20 0.23 21.50
N GLU A 116 -6.14 1.18 22.41
CA GLU A 116 -6.94 1.23 23.64
C GLU A 116 -7.41 2.67 23.84
N ALA A 117 -8.67 2.83 24.24
CA ALA A 117 -9.29 4.11 24.53
C ALA A 117 -9.64 4.21 26.01
N HIS A 118 -9.38 5.36 26.61
CA HIS A 118 -9.79 5.64 27.98
C HIS A 118 -10.43 7.03 28.09
N THR A 119 -11.30 7.19 29.06
CA THR A 119 -11.89 8.50 29.38
C THR A 119 -11.14 9.17 30.53
N PRO A 120 -11.21 10.50 30.66
CA PRO A 120 -10.70 11.21 31.83
C PRO A 120 -11.31 10.74 33.17
N PHE A 121 -12.44 10.04 33.13
CA PHE A 121 -13.15 9.52 34.30
C PHE A 121 -12.76 8.08 34.67
N GLY A 122 -11.71 7.53 34.06
CA GLY A 122 -11.16 6.21 34.42
C GLY A 122 -11.91 5.01 33.85
N LEU A 123 -12.75 5.20 32.82
CA LEU A 123 -13.27 4.09 32.01
C LEU A 123 -12.30 3.72 30.90
N PHE A 124 -12.12 2.43 30.65
CA PHE A 124 -11.23 1.86 29.64
C PHE A 124 -12.02 0.99 28.66
N SER A 125 -11.60 0.97 27.40
CA SER A 125 -12.05 -0.01 26.42
C SER A 125 -11.23 -1.29 26.51
N ASP A 126 -11.74 -2.37 25.94
CA ASP A 126 -10.89 -3.51 25.61
C ASP A 126 -9.81 -3.11 24.60
N THR A 127 -8.67 -3.79 24.64
CA THR A 127 -7.61 -3.64 23.64
C THR A 127 -8.05 -4.27 22.31
N VAL A 128 -8.11 -3.47 21.26
CA VAL A 128 -8.43 -3.95 19.91
C VAL A 128 -7.15 -4.17 19.13
N VAL A 129 -7.09 -5.28 18.36
CA VAL A 129 -5.95 -5.63 17.52
C VAL A 129 -6.32 -5.48 16.05
N HIS A 130 -5.53 -4.70 15.31
CA HIS A 130 -5.57 -4.59 13.86
C HIS A 130 -4.33 -5.25 13.25
N ILE A 131 -4.52 -6.02 12.18
CA ILE A 131 -3.43 -6.70 11.50
C ILE A 131 -2.96 -5.86 10.32
N LEU A 132 -1.71 -5.41 10.38
CA LEU A 132 -1.06 -4.68 9.29
C LEU A 132 0.10 -5.50 8.73
N THR A 133 0.14 -5.68 7.41
CA THR A 133 1.22 -6.41 6.72
C THR A 133 1.93 -5.49 5.74
N LEU A 134 3.26 -5.44 5.80
CA LEU A 134 4.04 -4.82 4.73
C LEU A 134 4.22 -5.85 3.61
N SER A 135 3.82 -5.52 2.38
CA SER A 135 4.02 -6.40 1.23
C SER A 135 5.50 -6.78 1.07
N ALA A 136 5.77 -8.08 0.91
CA ALA A 136 7.12 -8.61 0.77
C ALA A 136 7.76 -8.28 -0.58
N SER A 137 6.95 -8.09 -1.63
CA SER A 137 7.41 -7.91 -3.00
C SER A 137 6.96 -6.57 -3.57
N ASN A 138 7.90 -5.84 -4.16
CA ASN A 138 7.60 -4.86 -5.20
C ASN A 138 7.54 -5.66 -6.51
N ILE A 139 6.35 -5.80 -7.09
CA ILE A 139 6.22 -6.47 -8.39
C ILE A 139 6.46 -5.40 -9.46
N PRO A 140 7.51 -5.51 -10.29
CA PRO A 140 7.71 -4.55 -11.37
C PRO A 140 6.60 -4.67 -12.40
N LEU A 141 6.18 -3.53 -12.94
CA LEU A 141 5.36 -3.47 -14.13
C LEU A 141 6.28 -3.55 -15.35
N LEU A 142 6.08 -4.54 -16.22
CA LEU A 142 6.85 -4.70 -17.45
C LEU A 142 6.00 -4.33 -18.66
N THR A 143 6.47 -3.35 -19.43
CA THR A 143 5.81 -2.89 -20.66
C THR A 143 6.70 -3.19 -21.86
N ILE A 144 6.13 -3.80 -22.90
CA ILE A 144 6.82 -4.00 -24.18
C ILE A 144 6.34 -2.94 -25.16
N PHE A 145 7.28 -2.23 -25.78
CA PHE A 145 6.99 -1.28 -26.85
C PHE A 145 7.25 -1.94 -28.20
N LEU A 146 6.19 -2.06 -28.99
CA LEU A 146 6.22 -2.51 -30.38
C LEU A 146 6.12 -1.28 -31.30
N PRO A 147 6.96 -1.16 -32.34
CA PRO A 147 6.79 -0.12 -33.36
C PRO A 147 5.40 -0.18 -34.00
N PRO A 148 4.82 0.93 -34.46
CA PRO A 148 3.52 0.89 -35.12
C PRO A 148 3.57 0.02 -36.40
N PRO A 149 2.50 -0.74 -36.70
CA PRO A 149 2.40 -1.54 -37.92
C PRO A 149 2.34 -0.64 -39.18
N PRO A 150 2.62 -1.17 -40.38
CA PRO A 150 2.84 -2.59 -40.71
C PRO A 150 4.27 -3.10 -40.46
N HIS A 151 4.39 -4.39 -40.14
CA HIS A 151 5.66 -5.10 -40.02
C HIS A 151 5.94 -5.94 -41.26
N PHE A 152 7.12 -5.80 -41.86
CA PHE A 152 7.49 -6.52 -43.09
C PHE A 152 8.67 -7.46 -42.84
N ARG A 153 8.69 -8.62 -43.50
CA ARG A 153 9.78 -9.61 -43.39
C ARG A 153 11.17 -9.06 -43.77
N SER A 154 11.21 -8.14 -44.74
CA SER A 154 12.42 -7.56 -45.30
C SER A 154 13.06 -6.51 -44.39
N ARG A 155 12.33 -6.07 -43.35
CA ARG A 155 12.76 -5.01 -42.45
C ARG A 155 13.09 -5.59 -41.09
N MET A 156 14.18 -5.10 -40.52
CA MET A 156 14.49 -5.37 -39.13
C MET A 156 13.42 -4.72 -38.25
N VAL A 157 12.92 -5.46 -37.26
CA VAL A 157 11.98 -4.95 -36.25
C VAL A 157 12.68 -4.94 -34.91
N GLN A 158 12.66 -3.78 -34.24
CA GLN A 158 13.26 -3.62 -32.92
C GLN A 158 12.16 -3.42 -31.87
N PHE A 159 12.29 -4.15 -30.77
CA PHE A 159 11.45 -4.06 -29.60
C PHE A 159 12.29 -3.50 -28.46
N SER A 160 11.65 -2.72 -27.59
CA SER A 160 12.18 -2.34 -26.30
C SER A 160 11.21 -2.75 -25.22
N SER A 161 11.73 -2.98 -24.01
CA SER A 161 10.89 -3.12 -22.84
C SER A 161 11.38 -2.23 -21.73
N GLU A 162 10.43 -1.73 -20.96
CA GLU A 162 10.67 -0.93 -19.78
C GLU A 162 10.08 -1.64 -18.57
N ALA A 163 10.87 -1.65 -17.49
CA ALA A 163 10.49 -2.22 -16.21
C ALA A 163 10.35 -1.07 -15.22
N GLU A 164 9.12 -0.78 -14.82
CA GLU A 164 8.85 0.19 -13.77
C GLU A 164 8.63 -0.56 -12.46
N LEU A 165 9.58 -0.41 -11.54
CA LEU A 165 9.36 -0.84 -10.17
C LEU A 165 8.48 0.20 -9.48
N SER A 166 7.47 -0.26 -8.73
CA SER A 166 6.76 0.57 -7.76
C SER A 166 7.68 0.89 -6.57
N MET A 167 8.77 1.64 -6.80
CA MET A 167 9.74 2.02 -5.77
C MET A 167 9.61 3.49 -5.43
N CYS A 168 9.64 3.76 -4.14
CA CYS A 168 9.74 5.09 -3.57
C CYS A 168 11.20 5.50 -3.64
N THR A 169 11.55 6.07 -4.79
CA THR A 169 12.84 6.73 -5.08
C THR A 169 14.08 5.83 -5.02
N GLY A 170 14.75 5.73 -6.17
CA GLY A 170 16.21 5.73 -6.27
C GLY A 170 16.97 4.41 -6.12
N VAL A 171 16.35 3.30 -5.70
CA VAL A 171 17.03 2.01 -5.69
C VAL A 171 17.00 1.42 -7.11
N GLN A 172 18.10 1.61 -7.85
CA GLN A 172 18.35 0.90 -9.10
C GLN A 172 18.75 -0.54 -8.74
N GLU A 173 17.86 -1.49 -9.01
CA GLU A 173 18.23 -2.89 -8.98
C GLU A 173 18.75 -3.33 -10.35
N ASN A 174 19.82 -4.13 -10.36
CA ASN A 174 20.30 -4.75 -11.58
C ASN A 174 19.31 -5.84 -12.00
N ALA A 175 18.55 -5.54 -13.04
CA ALA A 175 17.63 -6.47 -13.69
C ALA A 175 18.17 -6.83 -15.07
N ALA A 176 18.11 -8.12 -15.42
CA ALA A 176 18.34 -8.58 -16.78
C ALA A 176 17.00 -8.91 -17.44
N MET A 177 16.89 -8.58 -18.71
CA MET A 177 15.72 -8.87 -19.53
C MET A 177 16.05 -10.01 -20.49
N ILE A 178 15.19 -11.01 -20.52
CA ILE A 178 15.24 -12.12 -21.47
C ILE A 178 14.10 -11.95 -22.46
N TRP A 179 14.45 -11.96 -23.74
CA TRP A 179 13.50 -11.95 -24.84
C TRP A 179 13.34 -13.33 -25.43
N THR A 180 12.11 -13.71 -25.76
CA THR A 180 11.80 -14.94 -26.50
C THR A 180 10.81 -14.64 -27.62
N LEU A 181 11.18 -14.94 -28.85
CA LEU A 181 10.33 -14.87 -30.03
C LEU A 181 9.77 -16.25 -30.35
N VAL A 182 8.47 -16.32 -30.55
CA VAL A 182 7.74 -17.55 -30.82
C VAL A 182 6.84 -17.37 -32.04
N GLU A 183 6.94 -18.29 -33.00
CA GLU A 183 5.95 -18.45 -34.06
C GLU A 183 4.73 -19.15 -33.47
N PHE A 184 3.55 -18.55 -33.63
CA PHE A 184 2.31 -19.19 -33.22
C PHE A 184 1.33 -19.25 -34.38
N ASN A 185 0.72 -20.41 -34.56
CA ASN A 185 -0.38 -20.58 -35.49
C ASN A 185 -1.69 -20.41 -34.71
N SER A 186 -2.55 -19.47 -35.13
CA SER A 186 -3.81 -19.17 -34.43
C SER A 186 -4.80 -20.35 -34.41
N THR A 187 -4.54 -21.39 -35.21
CA THR A 187 -5.38 -22.60 -35.34
C THR A 187 -4.92 -23.78 -34.50
N GLU A 188 -3.73 -23.74 -33.88
CA GLU A 188 -3.18 -24.84 -33.08
C GLU A 188 -3.20 -24.51 -31.58
N SER A 189 -3.49 -25.52 -30.75
CA SER A 189 -3.38 -25.41 -29.29
C SER A 189 -1.96 -25.00 -28.88
N ALA A 190 -1.84 -24.25 -27.79
CA ALA A 190 -0.61 -23.59 -27.30
C ALA A 190 0.63 -24.50 -27.11
N ASP A 191 0.49 -25.81 -27.26
CA ASP A 191 1.53 -26.83 -27.06
C ASP A 191 2.55 -26.95 -28.20
N TYR A 192 2.34 -26.31 -29.36
CA TYR A 192 3.24 -26.38 -30.54
C TYR A 192 3.93 -25.04 -30.89
N ALA A 193 4.22 -24.21 -29.90
CA ALA A 193 4.89 -22.94 -30.12
C ALA A 193 6.37 -23.15 -30.49
N VAL A 194 6.80 -22.74 -31.69
CA VAL A 194 8.19 -22.86 -32.14
C VAL A 194 8.98 -21.62 -31.70
N VAL A 195 9.97 -21.82 -30.83
CA VAL A 195 10.89 -20.75 -30.42
C VAL A 195 11.85 -20.44 -31.56
N LEU A 196 11.77 -19.23 -32.12
CA LEU A 196 12.60 -18.80 -33.23
C LEU A 196 13.90 -18.12 -32.78
N ALA A 197 13.85 -17.36 -31.70
CA ALA A 197 15.01 -16.61 -31.21
C ALA A 197 14.90 -16.29 -29.71
N ARG A 198 16.06 -16.12 -29.08
CA ARG A 198 16.20 -15.61 -27.71
C ARG A 198 17.33 -14.60 -27.65
N SER A 199 17.18 -13.57 -26.83
CA SER A 199 18.23 -12.58 -26.58
C SER A 199 18.20 -12.09 -25.14
N LEU A 200 19.32 -11.51 -24.71
CA LEU A 200 19.47 -10.83 -23.42
C LEU A 200 19.64 -9.33 -23.67
N GLY A 201 19.03 -8.50 -22.82
CA GLY A 201 19.19 -7.05 -22.83
C GLY A 201 17.87 -6.29 -22.92
N SER A 202 17.93 -4.96 -22.83
CA SER A 202 16.75 -4.08 -22.85
C SER A 202 16.09 -3.95 -24.24
N PHE A 203 16.78 -4.39 -25.28
CA PHE A 203 16.32 -4.36 -26.66
C PHE A 203 16.35 -5.75 -27.27
N PHE A 204 15.39 -6.00 -28.15
CA PHE A 204 15.36 -7.20 -28.98
C PHE A 204 15.25 -6.80 -30.44
N GLN A 205 16.14 -7.33 -31.26
CA GLN A 205 16.16 -7.08 -32.70
C GLN A 205 15.84 -8.39 -33.42
N ILE A 206 14.81 -8.33 -34.25
CA ILE A 206 14.47 -9.39 -35.19
C ILE A 206 15.14 -9.05 -36.51
N PRO A 207 16.15 -9.82 -36.95
CA PRO A 207 16.80 -9.57 -38.22
C PRO A 207 15.82 -9.77 -39.38
N ALA A 208 16.08 -9.08 -40.48
CA ALA A 208 15.34 -9.28 -41.72
C ALA A 208 15.39 -10.76 -42.14
N GLU A 209 14.34 -11.21 -42.81
CA GLU A 209 14.15 -12.57 -43.33
C GLU A 209 13.97 -13.67 -42.27
N LEU A 210 14.08 -13.38 -40.98
CA LEU A 210 13.74 -14.36 -39.93
C LEU A 210 12.22 -14.60 -39.86
N LEU A 211 11.43 -13.57 -40.14
CA LEU A 211 9.96 -13.65 -40.12
C LEU A 211 9.42 -14.05 -41.50
N LYS A 212 8.35 -14.84 -41.49
CA LYS A 212 7.56 -15.17 -42.68
C LYS A 212 6.53 -14.07 -42.92
N ALA A 213 6.13 -13.87 -44.17
CA ALA A 213 5.04 -12.96 -44.49
C ALA A 213 3.68 -13.60 -44.13
N ASN A 214 2.71 -12.77 -43.73
CA ASN A 214 1.35 -13.17 -43.36
C ASN A 214 1.31 -14.18 -42.21
N GLN A 215 2.18 -13.99 -41.21
CA GLN A 215 2.32 -14.88 -40.06
C GLN A 215 2.19 -14.12 -38.75
N ASP A 216 1.57 -14.75 -37.75
CA ASP A 216 1.47 -14.20 -36.41
C ASP A 216 2.61 -14.67 -35.50
N TYR A 217 3.08 -13.74 -34.66
CA TYR A 217 4.17 -13.96 -33.73
C TYR A 217 3.81 -13.47 -32.34
N LYS A 218 4.39 -14.16 -31.34
CA LYS A 218 4.41 -13.73 -29.95
C LYS A 218 5.83 -13.39 -29.56
N ILE A 219 5.98 -12.30 -28.85
CA ILE A 219 7.22 -11.98 -28.18
C ILE A 219 6.98 -11.85 -26.68
N PHE A 220 7.86 -12.48 -25.93
CA PHE A 220 7.88 -12.43 -24.48
C PHE A 220 9.10 -11.63 -24.04
N SER A 221 8.90 -10.67 -23.14
CA SER A 221 9.97 -10.09 -22.34
C SER A 221 9.81 -10.59 -20.91
N THR A 222 10.88 -11.10 -20.32
CA THR A 222 10.89 -11.62 -18.95
C THR A 222 11.98 -10.91 -18.17
N ILE A 223 11.64 -10.30 -17.04
CA ILE A 223 12.65 -9.72 -16.14
C ILE A 223 13.12 -10.78 -15.14
N ILE A 224 14.43 -10.91 -15.01
CA ILE A 224 15.11 -11.65 -13.95
C ILE A 224 15.97 -10.66 -13.14
N GLY A 225 15.96 -10.74 -11.81
CA GLY A 225 16.72 -9.82 -10.97
C GLY A 225 16.93 -10.38 -9.57
N SER A 226 18.05 -10.05 -8.93
CA SER A 226 18.42 -10.57 -7.61
C SER A 226 17.50 -10.11 -6.48
N GLY A 227 16.72 -9.03 -6.68
CA GLY A 227 15.70 -8.54 -5.73
C GLY A 227 14.26 -8.97 -6.07
N LEU A 228 14.05 -9.64 -7.21
CA LEU A 228 12.73 -10.07 -7.64
C LEU A 228 12.44 -11.49 -7.13
N GLN A 229 11.46 -11.62 -6.22
CA GLN A 229 11.01 -12.93 -5.74
C GLN A 229 10.17 -13.70 -6.78
N GLN A 230 9.72 -13.02 -7.83
CA GLN A 230 8.94 -13.61 -8.93
C GLN A 230 9.41 -13.05 -10.26
N PHE A 231 9.46 -13.92 -11.28
CA PHE A 231 9.69 -13.50 -12.66
C PHE A 231 8.44 -12.79 -13.18
N VAL A 232 8.61 -11.58 -13.71
CA VAL A 232 7.53 -10.87 -14.40
C VAL A 232 7.73 -11.05 -15.90
N GLN A 233 6.66 -11.48 -16.57
CA GLN A 233 6.65 -11.69 -18.01
C GLN A 233 5.55 -10.84 -18.66
N ALA A 234 5.90 -10.16 -19.75
CA ALA A 234 4.96 -9.47 -20.62
C ALA A 234 4.92 -10.18 -21.98
N GLU A 235 3.75 -10.19 -22.61
CA GLU A 235 3.51 -10.75 -23.95
C GLU A 235 2.97 -9.63 -24.85
N ILE A 236 3.49 -9.53 -26.07
CA ILE A 236 2.81 -8.82 -27.15
C ILE A 236 2.72 -9.70 -28.38
N ARG A 237 1.64 -9.51 -29.13
CA ARG A 237 1.37 -10.20 -30.40
C ARG A 237 1.50 -9.21 -31.53
N PHE A 238 2.07 -9.67 -32.63
CA PHE A 238 2.15 -8.87 -33.85
C PHE A 238 2.05 -9.76 -35.08
N HIS A 239 1.57 -9.15 -36.16
CA HIS A 239 1.39 -9.79 -37.45
C HIS A 239 2.38 -9.20 -38.46
N THR A 240 2.97 -10.05 -39.29
CA THR A 240 3.81 -9.61 -40.41
C THR A 240 3.00 -9.58 -41.70
N SER A 241 3.05 -8.47 -42.43
CA SER A 241 2.41 -8.32 -43.73
C SER A 241 3.37 -8.65 -44.87
N SER A 242 2.81 -9.08 -46.00
CA SER A 242 3.53 -9.04 -47.28
C SER A 242 3.80 -7.60 -47.71
N GLU A 243 4.96 -7.34 -48.31
CA GLU A 243 5.27 -6.02 -48.86
C GLU A 243 4.29 -5.65 -49.99
N PRO A 244 3.90 -4.36 -50.10
CA PRO A 244 3.15 -3.90 -51.26
C PRO A 244 4.01 -4.04 -52.52
N ILE A 245 3.50 -4.75 -53.51
CA ILE A 245 4.17 -4.91 -54.81
C ILE A 245 4.21 -3.55 -55.50
N SER A 246 5.38 -2.94 -55.62
CA SER A 246 5.58 -1.76 -56.46
C SER A 246 6.00 -2.19 -57.86
N ALA A 247 5.11 -2.07 -58.84
CA ALA A 247 5.46 -2.24 -60.25
C ALA A 247 5.98 -0.90 -60.81
N ASN A 248 7.26 -0.83 -61.17
CA ASN A 248 7.78 0.29 -61.96
C ASN A 248 7.48 0.01 -63.44
N ILE A 249 6.40 0.58 -63.95
CA ILE A 249 6.10 0.56 -65.38
C ILE A 249 6.91 1.67 -66.03
N ALA A 250 8.07 1.32 -66.61
CA ALA A 250 8.79 2.20 -67.51
C ALA A 250 8.02 2.26 -68.84
N GLY A 251 7.23 3.31 -69.03
CA GLY A 251 6.56 3.58 -70.30
C GLY A 251 7.59 3.91 -71.38
N GLY A 252 7.90 2.94 -72.23
CA GLY A 252 8.62 3.19 -73.47
C GLY A 252 7.70 3.85 -74.48
N ASN A 253 7.88 5.15 -74.71
CA ASN A 253 7.28 5.83 -75.86
C ASN A 253 7.94 5.28 -77.13
N ARG A 254 7.12 4.72 -78.03
CA ARG A 254 7.48 4.49 -79.44
C ARG A 254 7.14 5.71 -80.26
#